data_AF-A0A803N835-F1
#
_entry.id   AF-A0A803N835-F1
#
_cell.length_a   1.000
_cell.length_b   1.000
_cell.length_c   1.000
_cell.angle_alpha   90.00
_cell.angle_beta   90.00
_cell.angle_gamma   90.00
#
_symmetry.space_group_name_H-M   'P 1'
#
loop_
_entity.id
_entity.type
_entity.pdbx_description
1 polymer ?
#
loop_
_entity_poly.entity_id
_entity_poly.type
_entity_poly.pdbx_seq_one_letter_code
_entity_poly.pdbx_strand_id
1 'polypeptide(L)'
;MKTEDATMYCPESNQKERIKLNIGGKLFETTVSTAAPSSFLDSLSSSTHPPPFIDRDPEIFSSLLSLLRTHRLPSSTLPHSGQISYYDGPTLSLSSTLRTHLHDISSIVSISPEISVVGSNSFSGLHLYTRENHAGSLYWMDDSDTRVHKSRVTSIADLGMAVFAAAFECRHGENAVQIVDKSTLKVVAEIGRQSGNSAKSTAIKRLRWVPEVGLLVGSAVNWGAFGYSGYVRVWDPRSGEMVWETNEPGGVVRSSRLDDTMADIDVDPEELFLAKVGSKTGDLGVADLRKLGSDPWVYLEDRYPGLSRDWNAGGSVVVHCYKGNVFVGRGGGLEAWSRVADRAVVGDGGRGEREWGVYRRNYVDKVEDLKRGIISKIEGGGNRLFVRRENVGGIEVWETSCSSGVKTAV
;
A
#
# COMPACT_ATOMS: atom_id res chain seq x y z
N MET A 1 20.94 39.24 42.52
CA MET A 1 20.08 38.06 42.30
C MET A 1 19.12 38.45 41.19
N LYS A 2 19.53 38.22 39.94
CA LYS A 2 18.83 38.61 38.72
C LYS A 2 18.39 37.32 38.02
N THR A 3 17.14 37.28 37.64
CA THR A 3 16.48 36.24 36.85
C THR A 3 17.02 36.24 35.43
N GLU A 4 17.55 35.10 34.98
CA GLU A 4 17.92 34.86 33.58
C GLU A 4 16.79 34.12 32.88
N ASP A 5 16.32 34.71 31.79
CA ASP A 5 15.36 34.15 30.84
C ASP A 5 16.01 32.99 30.08
N ALA A 6 15.52 31.77 30.31
CA ALA A 6 15.87 30.61 29.50
C ALA A 6 14.94 30.56 28.27
N THR A 7 15.40 31.15 27.17
CA THR A 7 14.82 30.93 25.84
C THR A 7 14.95 29.45 25.46
N MET A 8 13.81 28.77 25.37
CA MET A 8 13.68 27.38 24.94
C MET A 8 13.99 27.28 23.44
N TYR A 9 15.20 26.83 23.12
CA TYR A 9 15.62 26.52 21.75
C TYR A 9 14.90 25.25 21.29
N CYS A 10 13.94 25.37 20.37
CA CYS A 10 13.38 24.21 19.68
C CYS A 10 14.47 23.58 18.80
N PRO A 11 14.69 22.25 18.84
CA PRO A 11 15.63 21.62 17.92
C PRO A 11 15.08 21.73 16.49
N GLU A 12 15.87 22.35 15.62
CA GLU A 12 15.60 22.43 14.19
C GLU A 12 15.39 21.03 13.61
N SER A 13 14.40 20.93 12.72
CA SER A 13 14.09 19.71 11.98
C SER A 13 15.32 19.25 11.21
N ASN A 14 15.78 18.03 11.52
CA ASN A 14 16.90 17.40 10.85
C ASN A 14 16.52 17.12 9.38
N GLN A 15 16.72 18.11 8.50
CA GLN A 15 16.66 17.95 7.05
C GLN A 15 17.78 16.99 6.66
N LYS A 16 17.48 15.69 6.57
CA LYS A 16 18.41 14.72 5.97
C LYS A 16 18.73 15.19 4.56
N GLU A 17 19.99 15.52 4.32
CA GLU A 17 20.50 16.10 3.08
C GLU A 17 20.08 15.22 1.88
N ARG A 18 19.20 15.78 1.03
CA ARG A 18 18.66 15.10 -0.17
C ARG A 18 19.61 15.35 -1.33
N ILE A 19 20.10 14.29 -1.95
CA ILE A 19 20.96 14.32 -3.13
C ILE A 19 20.15 14.00 -4.39
N LYS A 20 20.50 14.66 -5.50
CA LYS A 20 19.93 14.41 -6.83
C LYS A 20 21.01 13.80 -7.73
N LEU A 21 20.70 12.69 -8.39
CA LEU A 21 21.59 11.96 -9.29
C LEU A 21 20.94 11.83 -10.67
N ASN A 22 21.69 12.05 -11.74
CA ASN A 22 21.21 11.81 -13.10
C ASN A 22 21.79 10.49 -13.60
N ILE A 23 20.95 9.49 -13.86
CA ILE A 23 21.39 8.13 -14.23
C ILE A 23 20.75 7.74 -15.53
N GLY A 24 21.57 7.54 -16.57
CA GLY A 24 21.11 7.24 -17.92
C GLY A 24 20.11 8.26 -18.47
N GLY A 25 20.16 9.51 -17.98
CA GLY A 25 19.24 10.59 -18.36
C GLY A 25 18.01 10.77 -17.47
N LYS A 26 17.80 9.89 -16.48
CA LYS A 26 16.69 9.99 -15.51
C LYS A 26 17.18 10.54 -14.18
N LEU A 27 16.45 11.51 -13.63
CA LEU A 27 16.78 12.11 -12.33
C LEU A 27 16.21 11.27 -11.18
N PHE A 28 17.07 10.88 -10.25
CA PHE A 28 16.73 10.22 -9.00
C PHE A 28 17.05 11.14 -7.83
N GLU A 29 16.20 11.13 -6.81
CA GLU A 29 16.44 11.84 -5.57
C GLU A 29 16.55 10.83 -4.42
N THR A 30 17.54 10.97 -3.55
CA THR A 30 17.71 10.08 -2.40
C THR A 30 18.36 10.82 -1.23
N THR A 31 18.48 10.20 -0.06
CA THR A 31 19.18 10.79 1.09
C THR A 31 20.62 10.32 1.14
N VAL A 32 21.53 11.13 1.68
CA VAL A 32 22.93 10.72 1.93
C VAL A 32 22.97 9.43 2.75
N SER A 33 22.10 9.26 3.76
CA SER A 33 22.02 8.03 4.54
C SER A 33 21.67 6.76 3.75
N THR A 34 20.89 6.88 2.68
CA THR A 34 20.55 5.75 1.79
C THR A 34 21.70 5.45 0.81
N ALA A 35 22.51 6.44 0.49
CA ALA A 35 23.67 6.35 -0.40
C ALA A 35 24.98 5.93 0.31
N ALA A 36 25.06 6.19 1.62
CA ALA A 36 26.21 5.94 2.50
C ALA A 36 26.77 4.50 2.53
N PRO A 37 26.01 3.42 2.25
CA PRO A 37 26.60 2.08 2.18
C PRO A 37 27.62 1.90 1.03
N SER A 38 27.72 2.88 0.12
CA SER A 38 28.68 2.86 -0.98
C SER A 38 29.58 4.10 -0.94
N SER A 39 30.90 3.88 -0.79
CA SER A 39 31.92 4.94 -0.85
C SER A 39 31.88 5.77 -2.15
N PHE A 40 31.31 5.18 -3.21
CA PHE A 40 31.11 5.83 -4.50
C PHE A 40 30.01 6.92 -4.47
N LEU A 41 28.85 6.65 -3.86
CA LEU A 41 27.75 7.62 -3.80
C LEU A 41 28.02 8.75 -2.78
N ASP A 42 28.82 8.47 -1.76
CA ASP A 42 29.23 9.47 -0.77
C ASP A 42 30.10 10.57 -1.42
N SER A 43 30.99 10.19 -2.35
CA SER A 43 31.78 11.15 -3.15
C SER A 43 30.95 11.98 -4.13
N LEU A 44 29.72 11.54 -4.48
CA LEU A 44 28.81 12.23 -5.39
C LEU A 44 27.89 13.22 -4.65
N SER A 45 27.93 13.24 -3.31
CA SER A 45 27.07 14.08 -2.45
C SER A 45 27.54 15.53 -2.35
N SER A 46 28.77 15.85 -2.75
CA SER A 46 29.26 17.23 -2.75
C SER A 46 28.47 18.05 -3.75
N SER A 47 27.63 18.97 -3.26
CA SER A 47 26.81 19.93 -4.01
C SER A 47 27.45 20.40 -5.32
N THR A 48 27.14 19.72 -6.43
CA THR A 48 27.42 20.19 -7.77
C THR A 48 26.11 20.36 -8.51
N HIS A 49 25.81 21.59 -8.89
CA HIS A 49 24.90 21.87 -9.99
C HIS A 49 25.74 21.96 -11.27
N PRO A 50 25.44 21.18 -12.32
CA PRO A 50 24.32 20.24 -12.46
C PRO A 50 24.52 18.88 -11.75
N PRO A 51 23.44 18.13 -11.47
CA PRO A 51 23.50 16.80 -10.84
C PRO A 51 24.47 15.88 -11.59
N PRO A 52 25.29 15.08 -10.89
CA PRO A 52 26.27 14.22 -11.54
C PRO A 52 25.58 13.21 -12.44
N PHE A 53 26.09 13.10 -13.68
CA PHE A 53 25.62 12.15 -14.68
C PHE A 53 26.36 10.82 -14.54
N ILE A 54 25.61 9.73 -14.43
CA ILE A 54 26.10 8.36 -14.35
C ILE A 54 25.56 7.62 -15.56
N ASP A 55 26.45 7.20 -16.44
CA ASP A 55 26.12 6.44 -17.65
C ASP A 55 25.82 4.97 -17.31
N ARG A 56 24.66 4.74 -16.69
CA ARG A 56 24.15 3.44 -16.26
C ARG A 56 22.65 3.35 -16.49
N ASP A 57 22.16 2.12 -16.52
CA ASP A 57 20.74 1.84 -16.72
C ASP A 57 19.89 2.38 -15.55
N PRO A 58 18.94 3.31 -15.82
CA PRO A 58 18.08 3.87 -14.78
C PRO A 58 17.15 2.83 -14.13
N GLU A 59 16.80 1.74 -14.82
CA GLU A 59 15.93 0.69 -14.28
C GLU A 59 16.67 -0.14 -13.24
N ILE A 60 17.90 -0.54 -13.54
CA ILE A 60 18.79 -1.25 -12.60
C ILE A 60 19.04 -0.37 -11.37
N PHE A 61 19.32 0.92 -11.58
CA PHE A 61 19.52 1.83 -10.45
C PHE A 61 18.23 2.05 -9.65
N SER A 62 17.06 2.11 -10.27
CA SER A 62 15.79 2.19 -9.54
C SER A 62 15.59 0.97 -8.64
N SER A 63 15.93 -0.23 -9.12
CA SER A 63 15.88 -1.47 -8.35
C SER A 63 16.92 -1.48 -7.22
N LEU A 64 18.14 -0.99 -7.48
CA LEU A 64 19.18 -0.82 -6.48
C LEU A 64 18.79 0.21 -5.41
N LEU A 65 18.20 1.33 -5.81
CA LEU A 65 17.77 2.38 -4.89
C LEU A 65 16.58 1.91 -4.06
N SER A 66 15.64 1.18 -4.67
CA SER A 66 14.58 0.46 -3.96
C SER A 66 15.17 -0.52 -2.95
N LEU A 67 16.17 -1.30 -3.35
CA LEU A 67 16.93 -2.19 -2.45
C LEU A 67 17.65 -1.39 -1.36
N LEU A 68 18.22 -0.23 -1.61
CA LEU A 68 18.89 0.56 -0.58
C LEU A 68 17.89 1.21 0.40
N ARG A 69 16.69 1.57 -0.07
CA ARG A 69 15.62 2.15 0.78
C ARG A 69 14.86 1.10 1.58
N THR A 70 14.57 -0.03 0.95
CA THR A 70 13.67 -1.06 1.49
C THR A 70 14.42 -2.31 1.94
N HIS A 71 15.71 -2.43 1.61
CA HIS A 71 16.51 -3.64 1.76
C HIS A 71 15.93 -4.85 1.02
N ARG A 72 15.17 -4.62 -0.07
CA ARG A 72 14.59 -5.67 -0.91
C ARG A 72 14.82 -5.46 -2.40
N LEU A 73 15.18 -6.53 -3.10
CA LEU A 73 15.06 -6.57 -4.56
C LEU A 73 13.57 -6.60 -4.90
N PRO A 74 13.13 -5.88 -5.96
CA PRO A 74 11.75 -5.95 -6.43
C PRO A 74 11.47 -7.28 -7.13
N SER A 75 11.61 -8.43 -6.46
CA SER A 75 11.02 -9.68 -6.94
C SER A 75 9.52 -9.61 -6.64
N SER A 76 8.70 -9.29 -7.63
CA SER A 76 7.26 -9.32 -7.45
C SER A 76 6.79 -10.78 -7.42
N THR A 77 6.26 -11.22 -6.28
CA THR A 77 5.49 -12.46 -6.19
C THR A 77 4.02 -12.09 -6.26
N LEU A 78 3.33 -12.58 -7.29
CA LEU A 78 1.95 -12.18 -7.57
C LEU A 78 1.03 -13.39 -7.48
N PRO A 79 0.03 -13.35 -6.59
CA PRO A 79 -0.93 -14.43 -6.47
C PRO A 79 -2.13 -14.19 -7.40
N HIS A 80 -2.56 -15.23 -8.10
CA HIS A 80 -3.76 -15.19 -8.94
C HIS A 80 -4.43 -16.56 -9.01
N SER A 81 -5.74 -16.62 -8.82
CA SER A 81 -6.59 -17.80 -9.07
C SER A 81 -6.05 -19.13 -8.52
N GLY A 82 -5.41 -19.13 -7.34
CA GLY A 82 -4.77 -20.31 -6.74
C GLY A 82 -3.38 -20.65 -7.31
N GLN A 83 -2.74 -19.73 -8.01
CA GLN A 83 -1.39 -19.80 -8.54
C GLN A 83 -0.54 -18.65 -7.97
N ILE A 84 0.77 -18.86 -7.95
CA ILE A 84 1.76 -17.84 -7.59
C ILE A 84 2.70 -17.69 -8.77
N SER A 85 2.77 -16.49 -9.34
CA SER A 85 3.72 -16.15 -10.38
C SER A 85 4.91 -15.40 -9.78
N TYR A 86 6.10 -15.92 -10.02
CA TYR A 86 7.37 -15.36 -9.59
C TYR A 86 7.99 -14.57 -10.74
N TYR A 87 8.34 -13.33 -10.49
CA TYR A 87 9.00 -12.46 -11.46
C TYR A 87 10.45 -12.20 -11.03
N ASP A 88 11.36 -12.18 -12.00
CA ASP A 88 12.76 -11.88 -11.73
C ASP A 88 12.93 -10.40 -11.38
N GLY A 89 13.77 -10.11 -10.37
CA GLY A 89 13.88 -8.80 -9.76
C GLY A 89 14.28 -7.66 -10.71
N PRO A 90 15.39 -7.78 -11.47
CA PRO A 90 15.90 -6.66 -12.26
C PRO A 90 15.05 -6.37 -13.52
N THR A 91 14.44 -7.39 -14.12
CA THR A 91 13.73 -7.28 -15.42
C THR A 91 12.21 -7.35 -15.28
N LEU A 92 11.71 -7.73 -14.09
CA LEU A 92 10.30 -8.07 -13.84
C LEU A 92 9.73 -9.01 -14.91
N SER A 93 10.56 -9.90 -15.45
CA SER A 93 10.14 -10.93 -16.39
C SER A 93 9.59 -12.11 -15.62
N LEU A 94 8.52 -12.72 -16.13
CA LEU A 94 7.96 -13.93 -15.53
C LEU A 94 9.03 -15.04 -15.52
N SER A 95 9.39 -15.51 -14.33
CA SER A 95 10.37 -16.57 -14.12
C SER A 95 9.70 -17.94 -14.03
N SER A 96 8.68 -18.07 -13.18
CA SER A 96 7.93 -19.32 -13.01
C SER A 96 6.51 -19.06 -12.48
N THR A 97 5.63 -20.05 -12.65
CA THR A 97 4.30 -20.04 -12.05
C THR A 97 4.06 -21.37 -11.34
N LEU A 98 3.68 -21.30 -10.07
CA LEU A 98 3.40 -22.46 -9.23
C LEU A 98 1.90 -22.58 -8.95
N ARG A 99 1.32 -23.76 -9.17
CA ARG A 99 -0.05 -24.07 -8.76
C ARG A 99 -0.08 -24.42 -7.27
N THR A 100 -0.91 -23.72 -6.50
CA THR A 100 -1.12 -24.00 -5.08
C THR A 100 -2.27 -24.99 -4.88
N HIS A 101 -2.36 -25.58 -3.68
CA HIS A 101 -3.54 -26.34 -3.27
C HIS A 101 -4.71 -25.41 -2.86
N LEU A 102 -4.47 -24.11 -2.78
CA LEU A 102 -5.45 -23.11 -2.41
C LEU A 102 -6.28 -22.74 -3.64
N HIS A 103 -7.60 -22.63 -3.47
CA HIS A 103 -8.47 -22.14 -4.54
C HIS A 103 -8.28 -20.66 -4.82
N ASP A 104 -8.03 -19.87 -3.78
CA ASP A 104 -7.74 -18.45 -3.87
C ASP A 104 -6.75 -18.02 -2.78
N ILE A 105 -5.97 -17.00 -3.11
CA ILE A 105 -4.91 -16.45 -2.27
C ILE A 105 -5.28 -15.01 -1.98
N SER A 106 -5.49 -14.70 -0.69
CA SER A 106 -5.85 -13.35 -0.25
C SER A 106 -4.61 -12.46 -0.09
N SER A 107 -3.52 -13.02 0.43
CA SER A 107 -2.30 -12.28 0.73
C SER A 107 -1.06 -13.15 0.55
N ILE A 108 0.04 -12.52 0.15
CA ILE A 108 1.34 -13.16 -0.04
C ILE A 108 2.45 -12.19 0.36
N VAL A 109 3.50 -12.72 0.99
CA VAL A 109 4.74 -12.00 1.30
C VAL A 109 5.92 -12.94 1.10
N SER A 110 6.98 -12.48 0.46
CA SER A 110 8.24 -13.22 0.40
C SER A 110 9.08 -12.93 1.65
N ILE A 111 9.32 -13.95 2.48
CA ILE A 111 10.13 -13.81 3.70
C ILE A 111 11.62 -14.02 3.44
N SER A 112 11.94 -14.79 2.40
CA SER A 112 13.28 -15.00 1.85
C SER A 112 13.19 -15.05 0.31
N PRO A 113 14.32 -14.97 -0.42
CA PRO A 113 14.33 -15.11 -1.88
C PRO A 113 13.74 -16.44 -2.39
N GLU A 114 13.70 -17.45 -1.53
CA GLU A 114 13.26 -18.80 -1.83
C GLU A 114 11.87 -19.11 -1.28
N ILE A 115 11.45 -18.47 -0.18
CA ILE A 115 10.23 -18.81 0.55
C ILE A 115 9.25 -17.65 0.53
N SER A 116 8.05 -17.95 0.04
CA SER A 116 6.87 -17.09 0.10
C SER A 116 5.85 -17.66 1.08
N VAL A 117 5.28 -16.77 1.88
CA VAL A 117 4.25 -17.05 2.86
C VAL A 117 2.92 -16.56 2.31
N VAL A 118 1.89 -17.39 2.41
CA VAL A 118 0.61 -17.24 1.72
C VAL A 118 -0.54 -17.42 2.70
N GLY A 119 -1.50 -16.50 2.62
CA GLY A 119 -2.79 -16.56 3.34
C GLY A 119 -3.96 -16.74 2.37
N SER A 120 -5.04 -17.32 2.89
CA SER A 120 -6.29 -17.50 2.14
C SER A 120 -7.50 -17.18 3.03
N ASN A 121 -8.49 -16.52 2.44
CA ASN A 121 -9.79 -16.30 3.10
C ASN A 121 -10.67 -17.57 3.09
N SER A 122 -10.36 -18.55 2.23
CA SER A 122 -11.15 -19.77 2.03
C SER A 122 -10.55 -20.99 2.73
N PHE A 123 -9.23 -20.96 3.00
CA PHE A 123 -8.50 -22.05 3.65
C PHE A 123 -7.88 -21.60 4.97
N SER A 124 -7.82 -22.51 5.94
CA SER A 124 -7.19 -22.26 7.23
C SER A 124 -5.67 -22.43 7.14
N GLY A 125 -4.94 -21.63 7.91
CA GLY A 125 -3.49 -21.72 8.03
C GLY A 125 -2.71 -20.70 7.20
N LEU A 126 -1.44 -20.61 7.55
CA LEU A 126 -0.39 -19.88 6.87
C LEU A 126 0.42 -20.90 6.07
N HIS A 127 0.48 -20.74 4.75
CA HIS A 127 1.12 -21.71 3.86
C HIS A 127 2.45 -21.18 3.34
N LEU A 128 3.48 -22.01 3.33
CA LEU A 128 4.80 -21.68 2.85
C LEU A 128 5.04 -22.37 1.52
N TYR A 129 5.51 -21.61 0.54
CA TYR A 129 5.82 -22.07 -0.80
C TYR A 129 7.25 -21.70 -1.15
N THR A 130 7.96 -22.66 -1.74
CA THR A 130 9.13 -22.35 -2.53
C THR A 130 8.71 -21.99 -3.96
N ARG A 131 9.67 -21.69 -4.83
CA ARG A 131 9.39 -21.50 -6.27
C ARG A 131 8.87 -22.76 -6.96
N GLU A 132 9.07 -23.94 -6.36
CA GLU A 132 8.80 -25.24 -7.00
C GLU A 132 7.73 -26.06 -6.27
N ASN A 133 7.63 -25.92 -4.94
CA ASN A 133 6.77 -26.78 -4.14
C ASN A 133 6.18 -26.08 -2.91
N HIS A 134 5.21 -26.76 -2.30
CA HIS A 134 4.69 -26.38 -1.00
C HIS A 134 5.66 -26.84 0.09
N ALA A 135 6.26 -25.90 0.81
CA ALA A 135 7.26 -26.15 1.84
C ALA A 135 6.62 -26.62 3.15
N GLY A 136 5.44 -26.11 3.50
CA GLY A 136 4.77 -26.47 4.75
C GLY A 136 3.61 -25.55 5.09
N SER A 137 2.88 -25.87 6.17
CA SER A 137 1.77 -25.07 6.67
C SER A 137 1.89 -24.87 8.17
N LEU A 138 1.58 -23.67 8.64
CA LEU A 138 1.44 -23.33 10.06
C LEU A 138 -0.04 -23.05 10.35
N TYR A 139 -0.53 -23.54 11.48
CA TYR A 139 -1.91 -23.32 11.90
C TYR A 139 -1.90 -22.64 13.25
N TRP A 140 -2.62 -21.52 13.34
CA TRP A 140 -2.92 -20.90 14.61
C TRP A 140 -4.31 -21.32 15.08
N MET A 141 -4.47 -21.33 16.39
CA MET A 141 -5.70 -21.71 17.08
C MET A 141 -5.92 -20.69 18.18
N ASP A 142 -7.18 -20.48 18.53
CA ASP A 142 -7.50 -19.71 19.72
C ASP A 142 -7.52 -20.65 20.92
N ASP A 143 -6.59 -20.45 21.86
CA ASP A 143 -6.49 -21.26 23.08
C ASP A 143 -7.69 -21.08 24.01
N SER A 144 -8.49 -20.03 23.79
CA SER A 144 -9.71 -19.77 24.54
C SER A 144 -10.90 -20.66 24.10
N ASP A 145 -10.85 -21.23 22.89
CA ASP A 145 -11.93 -22.05 22.34
C ASP A 145 -11.67 -23.55 22.54
N THR A 146 -12.63 -24.21 23.18
CA THR A 146 -12.62 -25.67 23.41
C THR A 146 -12.86 -26.49 22.14
N ARG A 147 -13.34 -25.87 21.05
CA ARG A 147 -13.71 -26.56 19.80
C ARG A 147 -12.56 -26.72 18.81
N VAL A 148 -11.35 -26.26 19.16
CA VAL A 148 -10.09 -26.38 18.40
C VAL A 148 -10.30 -26.12 16.90
N HIS A 149 -10.57 -24.86 16.55
CA HIS A 149 -10.69 -24.45 15.16
C HIS A 149 -9.39 -23.83 14.64
N LYS A 150 -8.94 -24.31 13.48
CA LYS A 150 -7.82 -23.69 12.75
C LYS A 150 -8.25 -22.32 12.21
N SER A 151 -7.48 -21.28 12.52
CA SER A 151 -7.72 -19.94 12.01
C SER A 151 -7.31 -19.78 10.55
N ARG A 152 -7.89 -18.79 9.88
CA ARG A 152 -7.55 -18.39 8.51
C ARG A 152 -6.63 -17.18 8.56
N VAL A 153 -5.71 -17.07 7.61
CA VAL A 153 -4.86 -15.89 7.48
C VAL A 153 -5.43 -14.99 6.39
N THR A 154 -5.91 -13.83 6.81
CA THR A 154 -6.67 -12.90 5.97
C THR A 154 -5.76 -11.91 5.26
N SER A 155 -4.71 -11.45 5.93
CA SER A 155 -3.75 -10.49 5.39
C SER A 155 -2.36 -10.69 5.99
N ILE A 156 -1.31 -10.34 5.25
CA ILE A 156 0.08 -10.45 5.65
C ILE A 156 0.81 -9.18 5.21
N ALA A 157 1.66 -8.64 6.09
CA ALA A 157 2.56 -7.53 5.79
C ALA A 157 3.98 -7.82 6.26
N ASP A 158 4.96 -7.46 5.45
CA ASP A 158 6.36 -7.62 5.82
C ASP A 158 6.91 -6.39 6.55
N LEU A 159 7.26 -6.56 7.82
CA LEU A 159 7.69 -5.48 8.73
C LEU A 159 9.19 -5.18 8.67
N GLY A 160 9.95 -5.90 7.85
CA GLY A 160 11.38 -5.65 7.70
C GLY A 160 12.18 -6.93 7.60
N MET A 161 13.35 -6.98 8.24
CA MET A 161 14.28 -8.09 8.02
C MET A 161 14.00 -9.32 8.87
N ALA A 162 13.53 -9.15 10.10
CA ALA A 162 13.39 -10.25 11.06
C ALA A 162 11.95 -10.77 11.19
N VAL A 163 10.94 -9.92 10.97
CA VAL A 163 9.54 -10.26 11.31
C VAL A 163 8.57 -9.89 10.20
N PHE A 164 7.43 -10.57 10.16
CA PHE A 164 6.26 -10.20 9.39
C PHE A 164 5.01 -10.20 10.29
N ALA A 165 3.98 -9.47 9.90
CA ALA A 165 2.69 -9.44 10.58
C ALA A 165 1.67 -10.23 9.77
N ALA A 166 0.83 -11.01 10.44
CA ALA A 166 -0.24 -11.77 9.83
C ALA A 166 -1.54 -11.55 10.62
N ALA A 167 -2.57 -11.06 9.93
CA ALA A 167 -3.92 -10.99 10.46
C ALA A 167 -4.58 -12.36 10.33
N PHE A 168 -5.15 -12.85 11.43
CA PHE A 168 -5.87 -14.11 11.45
C PHE A 168 -7.31 -13.94 11.92
N GLU A 169 -8.17 -14.86 11.46
CA GLU A 169 -9.59 -14.91 11.79
C GLU A 169 -9.98 -16.34 12.16
N CYS A 170 -10.56 -16.51 13.35
CA CYS A 170 -11.13 -17.76 13.83
C CYS A 170 -12.57 -17.94 13.33
N ARG A 171 -13.08 -19.17 13.34
CA ARG A 171 -14.43 -19.47 12.83
C ARG A 171 -15.56 -18.79 13.60
N HIS A 172 -15.37 -18.51 14.89
CA HIS A 172 -16.32 -17.76 15.72
C HIS A 172 -16.10 -16.24 15.65
N GLY A 173 -15.27 -15.75 14.73
CA GLY A 173 -15.08 -14.31 14.46
C GLY A 173 -14.05 -13.61 15.33
N GLU A 174 -13.39 -14.30 16.27
CA GLU A 174 -12.24 -13.71 16.97
C GLU A 174 -11.12 -13.48 15.96
N ASN A 175 -10.47 -12.33 16.05
CA ASN A 175 -9.37 -11.99 15.16
C ASN A 175 -8.28 -11.24 15.93
N ALA A 176 -7.05 -11.33 15.43
CA ALA A 176 -5.95 -10.50 15.89
C ALA A 176 -4.87 -10.42 14.81
N VAL A 177 -3.82 -9.64 15.07
CA VAL A 177 -2.63 -9.59 14.25
C VAL A 177 -1.47 -10.20 15.04
N GLN A 178 -0.82 -11.22 14.49
CA GLN A 178 0.37 -11.84 15.06
C GLN A 178 1.61 -11.31 14.37
N ILE A 179 2.62 -10.98 15.17
CA ILE A 179 3.96 -10.68 14.70
C ILE A 179 4.76 -11.98 14.79
N VAL A 180 5.35 -12.38 13.68
CA VAL A 180 6.00 -13.69 13.52
C VAL A 180 7.44 -13.48 13.10
N ASP A 181 8.35 -14.16 13.79
CA ASP A 181 9.76 -14.19 13.42
C ASP A 181 9.98 -15.03 12.16
N LYS A 182 10.66 -14.45 11.15
CA LYS A 182 10.88 -15.07 9.85
C LYS A 182 11.77 -16.30 9.92
N SER A 183 12.72 -16.34 10.86
CA SER A 183 13.70 -17.42 10.96
C SER A 183 13.15 -18.66 11.67
N THR A 184 12.36 -18.45 12.71
CA THR A 184 11.80 -19.50 13.57
C THR A 184 10.34 -19.81 13.25
N LEU A 185 9.65 -18.94 12.52
CA LEU A 185 8.21 -18.96 12.26
C LEU A 185 7.36 -18.98 13.54
N LYS A 186 7.95 -18.56 14.67
CA LYS A 186 7.27 -18.45 15.96
C LYS A 186 6.63 -17.08 16.10
N VAL A 187 5.46 -17.06 16.74
CA VAL A 187 4.78 -15.82 17.12
C VAL A 187 5.59 -15.16 18.24
N VAL A 188 6.00 -13.91 18.02
CA VAL A 188 6.77 -13.10 18.98
C VAL A 188 5.89 -12.11 19.73
N ALA A 189 4.80 -11.66 19.13
CA ALA A 189 3.84 -10.75 19.75
C ALA A 189 2.46 -10.89 19.10
N GLU A 190 1.44 -10.45 19.80
CA GLU A 190 0.08 -10.33 19.29
C GLU A 190 -0.46 -8.93 19.60
N ILE A 191 -1.13 -8.33 18.63
CA ILE A 191 -1.70 -6.99 18.75
C ILE A 191 -3.15 -6.99 18.24
N GLY A 192 -3.95 -6.09 18.81
CA GLY A 192 -5.28 -5.78 18.28
C GLY A 192 -6.29 -6.94 18.33
N ARG A 193 -6.17 -7.87 19.29
CA ARG A 193 -7.17 -8.93 19.49
C ARG A 193 -8.56 -8.32 19.66
N GLN A 194 -9.54 -8.86 18.94
CA GLN A 194 -10.93 -8.46 19.00
C GLN A 194 -11.84 -9.65 19.17
N SER A 195 -12.85 -9.47 20.02
CA SER A 195 -13.86 -10.49 20.18
C SER A 195 -14.76 -10.61 18.96
N GLY A 196 -15.17 -11.83 18.60
CA GLY A 196 -16.14 -12.08 17.54
C GLY A 196 -17.48 -11.38 17.78
N ASN A 197 -17.83 -11.15 19.04
CA ASN A 197 -19.03 -10.43 19.45
C ASN A 197 -18.86 -8.89 19.47
N SER A 198 -17.66 -8.37 19.15
CA SER A 198 -17.41 -6.94 19.05
C SER A 198 -18.11 -6.35 17.82
N ALA A 199 -18.64 -5.14 17.93
CA ALA A 199 -19.23 -4.42 16.80
C ALA A 199 -18.21 -4.13 15.66
N LYS A 200 -16.90 -4.25 15.95
CA LYS A 200 -15.79 -4.08 15.00
C LYS A 200 -14.95 -5.37 14.88
N SER A 201 -15.62 -6.52 14.81
CA SER A 201 -14.99 -7.85 14.76
C SER A 201 -14.69 -8.35 13.34
N THR A 202 -14.93 -7.54 12.30
CA THR A 202 -14.50 -7.92 10.94
C THR A 202 -12.98 -8.03 10.91
N ALA A 203 -12.46 -9.18 10.46
CA ALA A 203 -11.02 -9.36 10.37
C ALA A 203 -10.39 -8.41 9.36
N ILE A 204 -9.18 -7.94 9.69
CA ILE A 204 -8.37 -7.06 8.84
C ILE A 204 -8.11 -7.75 7.50
N LYS A 205 -8.54 -7.14 6.40
CA LYS A 205 -8.36 -7.70 5.06
C LYS A 205 -7.11 -7.15 4.38
N ARG A 206 -6.60 -6.00 4.81
CA ARG A 206 -5.37 -5.39 4.27
C ARG A 206 -4.47 -4.91 5.41
N LEU A 207 -3.23 -5.43 5.46
CA LEU A 207 -2.15 -4.95 6.33
C LEU A 207 -1.08 -4.25 5.48
N ARG A 208 -0.59 -3.11 5.96
CA ARG A 208 0.46 -2.31 5.30
C ARG A 208 1.47 -1.81 6.32
N TRP A 209 2.74 -2.15 6.11
CA TRP A 209 3.85 -1.64 6.92
C TRP A 209 4.34 -0.30 6.37
N VAL A 210 4.48 0.69 7.26
CA VAL A 210 4.99 2.02 6.92
C VAL A 210 6.35 2.21 7.60
N PRO A 211 7.47 1.90 6.91
CA PRO A 211 8.78 1.82 7.54
C PRO A 211 9.31 3.17 8.04
N GLU A 212 8.98 4.27 7.37
CA GLU A 212 9.51 5.61 7.71
C GLU A 212 9.06 6.07 9.12
N VAL A 213 7.81 5.79 9.48
CA VAL A 213 7.25 6.10 10.80
C VAL A 213 7.25 4.87 11.73
N GLY A 214 7.56 3.69 11.21
CA GLY A 214 7.55 2.44 11.94
C GLY A 214 6.16 2.04 12.45
N LEU A 215 5.12 2.30 11.67
CA LEU A 215 3.72 2.01 12.02
C LEU A 215 3.16 0.90 11.13
N LEU A 216 2.30 0.07 11.73
CA LEU A 216 1.53 -0.93 11.02
C LEU A 216 0.09 -0.43 10.86
N VAL A 217 -0.40 -0.36 9.63
CA VAL A 217 -1.78 0.01 9.33
C VAL A 217 -2.55 -1.24 8.93
N GLY A 218 -3.71 -1.45 9.55
CA GLY A 218 -4.66 -2.48 9.17
C GLY A 218 -6.01 -1.87 8.85
N SER A 219 -6.59 -2.29 7.73
CA SER A 219 -7.94 -1.91 7.33
C SER A 219 -8.83 -3.12 7.11
N ALA A 220 -10.10 -2.95 7.50
CA ALA A 220 -11.17 -3.88 7.23
C ALA A 220 -12.31 -3.09 6.59
N VAL A 221 -12.64 -3.43 5.36
CA VAL A 221 -13.82 -2.92 4.66
C VAL A 221 -14.72 -4.10 4.36
N ASN A 222 -16.00 -3.95 4.64
CA ASN A 222 -17.02 -4.96 4.40
C ASN A 222 -18.19 -4.35 3.64
N TRP A 223 -18.86 -5.18 2.87
CA TRP A 223 -20.05 -4.81 2.11
C TRP A 223 -21.15 -5.86 2.32
N GLY A 224 -22.38 -5.40 2.50
CA GLY A 224 -23.54 -6.27 2.63
C GLY A 224 -24.85 -5.54 2.36
N ALA A 225 -25.96 -6.18 2.71
CA ALA A 225 -27.31 -5.67 2.48
C ALA A 225 -27.59 -4.28 3.12
N PHE A 226 -26.79 -3.89 4.12
CA PHE A 226 -26.92 -2.63 4.84
C PHE A 226 -25.89 -1.57 4.40
N GLY A 227 -25.22 -1.78 3.27
CA GLY A 227 -24.20 -0.89 2.73
C GLY A 227 -22.78 -1.28 3.13
N TYR A 228 -21.86 -0.34 2.96
CA TYR A 228 -20.45 -0.51 3.32
C TYR A 228 -20.23 -0.11 4.77
N SER A 229 -19.37 -0.86 5.46
CA SER A 229 -18.82 -0.52 6.76
C SER A 229 -17.33 -0.81 6.79
N GLY A 230 -16.59 -0.06 7.58
CA GLY A 230 -15.17 -0.33 7.70
C GLY A 230 -14.50 0.44 8.81
N TYR A 231 -13.29 0.00 9.13
CA TYR A 231 -12.43 0.67 10.09
C TYR A 231 -10.98 0.60 9.64
N VAL A 232 -10.19 1.55 10.13
CA VAL A 232 -8.74 1.58 9.97
C VAL A 232 -8.14 1.73 11.35
N ARG A 233 -7.13 0.91 11.62
CA ARG A 233 -6.36 0.97 12.86
C ARG A 233 -4.89 1.07 12.53
N VAL A 234 -4.19 1.85 13.34
CA VAL A 234 -2.76 2.05 13.24
C VAL A 234 -2.16 1.64 14.58
N TRP A 235 -1.15 0.78 14.52
CA TRP A 235 -0.42 0.30 15.69
C TRP A 235 1.05 0.64 15.57
N ASP A 236 1.69 0.87 16.72
CA ASP A 236 3.13 0.72 16.84
C ASP A 236 3.43 -0.74 17.23
N PRO A 237 4.00 -1.56 16.32
CA PRO A 237 4.25 -2.97 16.62
C PRO A 237 5.34 -3.20 17.67
N ARG A 238 6.12 -2.17 18.05
CA ARG A 238 7.15 -2.28 19.09
C ARG A 238 6.55 -2.25 20.50
N SER A 239 5.61 -1.34 20.71
CA SER A 239 4.86 -1.19 21.96
C SER A 239 3.61 -2.06 22.01
N GLY A 240 3.06 -2.42 20.84
CA GLY A 240 1.77 -3.08 20.72
C GLY A 240 0.58 -2.13 20.89
N GLU A 241 0.82 -0.84 21.10
CA GLU A 241 -0.23 0.15 21.32
C GLU A 241 -0.92 0.56 20.02
N MET A 242 -2.24 0.78 20.11
CA MET A 242 -3.03 1.35 19.03
C MET A 242 -2.92 2.88 19.10
N VAL A 243 -2.23 3.46 18.12
CA VAL A 243 -1.95 4.90 18.08
C VAL A 243 -3.09 5.70 17.46
N TRP A 244 -3.90 5.07 16.60
CA TRP A 244 -5.05 5.73 15.96
C TRP A 244 -6.08 4.70 15.47
N GLU A 245 -7.37 5.09 15.52
CA GLU A 245 -8.48 4.33 14.95
C GLU A 245 -9.48 5.31 14.31
N THR A 246 -9.98 4.96 13.12
CA THR A 246 -11.22 5.51 12.58
C THR A 246 -12.19 4.39 12.24
N ASN A 247 -13.49 4.68 12.35
CA ASN A 247 -14.56 3.75 12.05
C ASN A 247 -15.68 4.47 11.31
N GLU A 248 -16.13 3.86 10.23
CA GLU A 248 -17.24 4.31 9.41
C GLU A 248 -18.34 3.23 9.52
N PRO A 249 -19.21 3.33 10.55
CA PRO A 249 -20.25 2.35 10.79
C PRO A 249 -21.24 2.36 9.63
N GLY A 250 -21.48 1.19 9.04
CA GLY A 250 -22.42 1.07 7.93
C GLY A 250 -23.85 1.40 8.36
N GLY A 251 -24.59 2.10 7.49
CA GLY A 251 -25.98 2.46 7.71
C GLY A 251 -26.29 3.92 7.37
N VAL A 252 -27.59 4.26 7.31
CA VAL A 252 -28.07 5.63 7.13
C VAL A 252 -27.96 6.35 8.47
N VAL A 253 -26.80 6.92 8.77
CA VAL A 253 -26.65 7.87 9.87
C VAL A 253 -27.07 9.22 9.31
N ARG A 254 -28.17 9.80 9.79
CA ARG A 254 -28.74 11.09 9.34
C ARG A 254 -27.77 12.28 9.52
N SER A 255 -26.71 12.35 8.70
CA SER A 255 -25.69 13.39 8.76
C SER A 255 -24.99 13.50 7.39
N SER A 256 -25.18 14.65 6.76
CA SER A 256 -25.11 14.92 5.32
C SER A 256 -23.77 14.70 4.60
N ARG A 257 -22.70 14.25 5.28
CA ARG A 257 -21.41 13.87 4.66
C ARG A 257 -20.69 12.70 5.36
N LEU A 258 -21.09 12.36 6.59
CA LEU A 258 -20.69 11.11 7.28
C LEU A 258 -21.43 9.88 6.72
N ASP A 259 -22.36 10.11 5.80
CA ASP A 259 -23.14 9.10 5.11
C ASP A 259 -22.36 8.33 4.03
N ASP A 260 -21.14 8.74 3.67
CA ASP A 260 -20.35 8.11 2.61
C ASP A 260 -19.19 7.27 3.18
N THR A 261 -19.50 6.01 3.51
CA THR A 261 -18.55 5.07 4.07
C THR A 261 -17.55 4.56 3.03
N MET A 262 -16.36 4.17 3.46
CA MET A 262 -15.28 3.68 2.60
C MET A 262 -15.70 2.38 1.88
N ALA A 263 -15.51 2.36 0.57
CA ALA A 263 -15.68 1.18 -0.27
C ALA A 263 -14.38 0.41 -0.47
N ASP A 264 -13.25 1.11 -0.50
CA ASP A 264 -11.91 0.52 -0.36
C ASP A 264 -10.91 1.57 0.15
N ILE A 265 -9.78 1.11 0.70
CA ILE A 265 -8.72 1.97 1.25
C ILE A 265 -7.34 1.33 1.11
N ASP A 266 -6.34 2.11 0.74
CA ASP A 266 -4.93 1.71 0.77
C ASP A 266 -4.02 2.78 1.39
N VAL A 267 -2.79 2.38 1.68
CA VAL A 267 -1.75 3.22 2.28
C VAL A 267 -0.60 3.34 1.29
N ASP A 268 -0.14 4.58 1.07
CA ASP A 268 1.16 4.87 0.46
C ASP A 268 2.24 4.93 1.55
N PRO A 269 3.13 3.93 1.63
CA PRO A 269 4.16 3.90 2.66
C PRO A 269 5.34 4.84 2.38
N GLU A 270 5.46 5.41 1.17
CA GLU A 270 6.57 6.28 0.76
C GLU A 270 6.21 7.77 0.95
N GLU A 271 5.01 8.18 0.54
CA GLU A 271 4.52 9.57 0.68
C GLU A 271 3.70 9.78 1.95
N LEU A 272 3.50 8.72 2.75
CA LEU A 272 2.88 8.71 4.06
C LEU A 272 1.42 9.17 4.08
N PHE A 273 0.58 8.53 3.27
CA PHE A 273 -0.83 8.87 3.24
C PHE A 273 -1.76 7.67 3.09
N LEU A 274 -3.00 7.88 3.51
CA LEU A 274 -4.13 7.00 3.28
C LEU A 274 -4.93 7.51 2.09
N ALA A 275 -5.42 6.62 1.25
CA ALA A 275 -6.39 6.95 0.21
C ALA A 275 -7.60 6.04 0.33
N LYS A 276 -8.80 6.62 0.42
CA LYS A 276 -10.08 5.90 0.44
C LYS A 276 -10.96 6.31 -0.71
N VAL A 277 -11.82 5.41 -1.17
CA VAL A 277 -12.92 5.76 -2.08
C VAL A 277 -14.25 5.64 -1.34
N GLY A 278 -15.10 6.65 -1.48
CA GLY A 278 -16.45 6.66 -0.92
C GLY A 278 -17.40 5.69 -1.65
N SER A 279 -18.24 4.97 -0.90
CA SER A 279 -19.16 3.96 -1.44
C SER A 279 -20.39 4.53 -2.15
N LYS A 280 -20.86 5.70 -1.74
CA LYS A 280 -22.01 6.39 -2.32
C LYS A 280 -21.58 7.40 -3.36
N THR A 281 -20.56 8.21 -3.06
CA THR A 281 -20.12 9.28 -3.98
C THR A 281 -19.16 8.76 -5.05
N GLY A 282 -18.36 7.74 -4.72
CA GLY A 282 -17.22 7.34 -5.53
C GLY A 282 -16.04 8.30 -5.42
N ASP A 283 -16.09 9.35 -4.59
CA ASP A 283 -15.04 10.35 -4.49
C ASP A 283 -13.79 9.78 -3.82
N LEU A 284 -12.62 10.26 -4.25
CA LEU A 284 -11.33 9.85 -3.71
C LEU A 284 -10.91 10.80 -2.59
N GLY A 285 -10.82 10.29 -1.36
CA GLY A 285 -10.34 11.02 -0.19
C GLY A 285 -8.91 10.61 0.17
N VAL A 286 -8.08 11.58 0.54
CA VAL A 286 -6.71 11.34 1.03
C VAL A 286 -6.53 11.90 2.44
N ALA A 287 -5.71 11.25 3.26
CA ALA A 287 -5.38 11.69 4.61
C ALA A 287 -3.89 11.53 4.90
N ASP A 288 -3.27 12.54 5.51
CA ASP A 288 -1.83 12.53 5.85
C ASP A 288 -1.62 11.70 7.11
N LEU A 289 -0.78 10.65 7.04
CA LEU A 289 -0.48 9.81 8.20
C LEU A 289 0.19 10.59 9.35
N ARG A 290 0.79 11.75 9.06
CA ARG A 290 1.42 12.62 10.05
C ARG A 290 0.43 13.56 10.73
N LYS A 291 -0.80 13.66 10.22
CA LYS A 291 -1.84 14.59 10.69
C LYS A 291 -3.19 13.87 10.85
N LEU A 292 -3.16 12.70 11.49
CA LEU A 292 -4.37 11.94 11.77
C LEU A 292 -5.12 12.58 12.95
N GLY A 293 -6.28 13.16 12.65
CA GLY A 293 -7.22 13.72 13.63
C GLY A 293 -8.53 12.92 13.70
N SER A 294 -9.61 13.57 14.12
CA SER A 294 -10.96 12.99 14.14
C SER A 294 -11.55 12.84 12.73
N ASP A 295 -11.27 13.80 11.84
CA ASP A 295 -11.67 13.78 10.43
C ASP A 295 -10.51 14.29 9.57
N PRO A 296 -9.58 13.40 9.16
CA PRO A 296 -8.38 13.79 8.45
C PRO A 296 -8.54 13.82 6.92
N TRP A 297 -9.76 13.59 6.39
CA TRP A 297 -9.98 13.35 4.97
C TRP A 297 -10.07 14.64 4.16
N VAL A 298 -9.25 14.71 3.11
CA VAL A 298 -9.29 15.74 2.07
C VAL A 298 -9.74 15.09 0.78
N TYR A 299 -10.90 15.49 0.24
CA TYR A 299 -11.44 14.92 -0.98
C TYR A 299 -10.85 15.61 -2.20
N LEU A 300 -10.35 14.81 -3.15
CA LEU A 300 -9.70 15.28 -4.35
C LEU A 300 -10.75 15.71 -5.38
N GLU A 301 -10.64 16.94 -5.85
CA GLU A 301 -11.50 17.47 -6.92
C GLU A 301 -10.87 17.18 -8.29
N ASP A 302 -11.67 16.62 -9.20
CA ASP A 302 -11.31 16.53 -10.61
C ASP A 302 -11.68 17.82 -11.35
N ARG A 303 -10.69 18.53 -11.88
CA ARG A 303 -10.92 19.72 -12.71
C ARG A 303 -11.28 19.38 -14.16
N TYR A 304 -11.34 18.11 -14.56
CA TYR A 304 -11.67 17.68 -15.91
C TYR A 304 -13.10 17.07 -15.99
N PRO A 305 -14.13 17.87 -16.33
CA PRO A 305 -15.53 17.42 -16.38
C PRO A 305 -15.84 16.41 -17.50
N GLY A 306 -14.89 16.09 -18.38
CA GLY A 306 -15.06 15.18 -19.52
C GLY A 306 -14.93 13.69 -19.18
N LEU A 307 -14.59 13.34 -17.94
CA LEU A 307 -14.46 11.96 -17.48
C LEU A 307 -15.72 11.60 -16.69
N SER A 308 -16.49 10.64 -17.22
CA SER A 308 -17.79 10.29 -16.67
C SER A 308 -17.70 9.90 -15.18
N ARG A 309 -18.61 10.44 -14.36
CA ARG A 309 -18.84 9.99 -12.99
C ARG A 309 -19.82 8.81 -13.00
N ASP A 310 -19.61 7.83 -13.87
CA ASP A 310 -20.43 6.59 -13.90
C ASP A 310 -20.08 5.71 -12.69
N TRP A 311 -20.24 6.27 -11.50
CA TRP A 311 -20.20 5.55 -10.25
C TRP A 311 -21.60 5.02 -9.98
N ASN A 312 -21.75 3.72 -10.14
CA ASN A 312 -22.90 3.03 -9.60
C ASN A 312 -22.64 2.82 -8.11
N ALA A 313 -23.42 3.47 -7.25
CA ALA A 313 -23.36 3.26 -5.81
C ALA A 313 -23.47 1.75 -5.51
N GLY A 314 -22.46 1.19 -4.83
CA GLY A 314 -22.37 -0.25 -4.62
C GLY A 314 -21.48 -1.03 -5.60
N GLY A 315 -20.87 -0.38 -6.58
CA GLY A 315 -19.96 -1.03 -7.53
C GLY A 315 -18.68 -1.57 -6.90
N SER A 316 -18.07 -2.57 -7.56
CA SER A 316 -16.75 -3.08 -7.16
C SER A 316 -15.69 -1.99 -7.36
N VAL A 317 -14.92 -1.72 -6.31
CA VAL A 317 -13.82 -0.76 -6.32
C VAL A 317 -12.59 -1.35 -5.65
N VAL A 318 -11.44 -1.07 -6.26
CA VAL A 318 -10.13 -1.44 -5.70
C VAL A 318 -9.26 -0.20 -5.71
N VAL A 319 -8.68 0.14 -4.57
CA VAL A 319 -7.72 1.23 -4.41
C VAL A 319 -6.35 0.65 -4.15
N HIS A 320 -5.35 1.17 -4.84
CA HIS A 320 -3.95 0.84 -4.58
C HIS A 320 -3.07 2.09 -4.65
N CYS A 321 -2.30 2.32 -3.60
CA CYS A 321 -1.30 3.38 -3.56
C CYS A 321 0.07 2.84 -3.94
N TYR A 322 0.72 3.50 -4.90
CA TYR A 322 2.05 3.12 -5.35
C TYR A 322 2.84 4.32 -5.87
N LYS A 323 4.04 4.54 -5.29
CA LYS A 323 4.98 5.61 -5.66
C LYS A 323 4.32 7.01 -5.71
N GLY A 324 3.50 7.34 -4.71
CA GLY A 324 2.82 8.62 -4.59
C GLY A 324 1.62 8.82 -5.54
N ASN A 325 1.27 7.80 -6.31
CA ASN A 325 0.06 7.79 -7.14
C ASN A 325 -1.00 6.91 -6.50
N VAL A 326 -2.27 7.25 -6.75
CA VAL A 326 -3.41 6.43 -6.35
C VAL A 326 -4.06 5.83 -7.58
N PHE A 327 -4.05 4.50 -7.67
CA PHE A 327 -4.72 3.74 -8.71
C PHE A 327 -6.08 3.29 -8.20
N VAL A 328 -7.11 3.53 -8.99
CA VAL A 328 -8.50 3.18 -8.64
C VAL A 328 -9.09 2.33 -9.76
N GLY A 329 -9.37 1.07 -9.46
CA GLY A 329 -10.16 0.20 -10.32
C GLY A 329 -11.65 0.38 -10.00
N ARG A 330 -12.47 0.73 -11.00
CA ARG A 330 -13.93 0.87 -10.86
C ARG A 330 -14.63 -0.09 -11.81
N GLY A 331 -15.11 -1.22 -11.29
CA GLY A 331 -15.56 -2.32 -12.12
C GLY A 331 -14.42 -2.76 -13.06
N GLY A 332 -14.60 -2.60 -14.37
CA GLY A 332 -13.56 -2.90 -15.36
C GLY A 332 -12.58 -1.76 -15.65
N GLY A 333 -12.89 -0.53 -15.22
CA GLY A 333 -12.13 0.68 -15.54
C GLY A 333 -10.92 0.91 -14.63
N LEU A 334 -9.84 1.50 -15.14
CA LEU A 334 -8.61 1.78 -14.37
C LEU A 334 -8.21 3.26 -14.43
N GLU A 335 -8.29 3.93 -13.29
CA GLU A 335 -7.92 5.33 -13.11
C GLU A 335 -6.57 5.47 -12.40
N ALA A 336 -5.75 6.43 -12.83
CA ALA A 336 -4.55 6.86 -12.12
C ALA A 336 -4.70 8.32 -11.68
N TRP A 337 -4.52 8.55 -10.39
CA TRP A 337 -4.51 9.86 -9.76
C TRP A 337 -3.07 10.21 -9.38
N SER A 338 -2.53 11.21 -10.06
CA SER A 338 -1.15 11.66 -9.88
C SER A 338 -1.11 13.11 -9.42
N ARG A 339 -0.18 13.43 -8.52
CA ARG A 339 0.02 14.82 -8.08
C ARG A 339 0.56 15.65 -9.24
N VAL A 340 -0.09 16.78 -9.53
CA VAL A 340 0.45 17.77 -10.46
C VAL A 340 1.40 18.66 -9.69
N ALA A 341 2.64 18.80 -10.16
CA ALA A 341 3.52 19.86 -9.67
C ALA A 341 2.92 21.19 -10.13
N ASP A 342 2.34 21.96 -9.21
CA ASP A 342 1.90 23.31 -9.55
C ASP A 342 3.11 24.08 -10.10
N ARG A 343 2.97 24.60 -11.32
CA ARG A 343 3.73 25.77 -11.71
C ARG A 343 3.31 26.83 -10.72
N ALA A 344 4.20 27.18 -9.79
CA ALA A 344 4.01 28.21 -8.78
C ALA A 344 3.23 29.39 -9.37
N VAL A 345 1.92 29.44 -9.10
CA VAL A 345 1.19 30.68 -9.23
C VAL A 345 1.66 31.46 -8.02
N VAL A 346 2.46 32.49 -8.27
CA VAL A 346 2.87 33.47 -7.25
C VAL A 346 1.58 34.16 -6.78
N GLY A 347 0.92 33.53 -5.82
CA GLY A 347 -0.17 34.09 -5.03
C GLY A 347 0.43 34.64 -3.76
N ASP A 348 0.38 35.95 -3.63
CA ASP A 348 0.84 36.70 -2.47
C ASP A 348 0.04 36.31 -1.21
N GLY A 349 0.76 36.02 -0.13
CA GLY A 349 0.23 35.97 1.24
C GLY A 349 -0.35 34.64 1.73
N GLY A 350 0.41 33.91 2.56
CA GLY A 350 -0.16 32.90 3.46
C GLY A 350 0.82 31.82 3.87
N ARG A 351 1.20 31.80 5.15
CA ARG A 351 2.16 30.86 5.74
C ARG A 351 1.68 29.40 5.63
N GLY A 352 2.52 28.54 5.04
CA GLY A 352 2.90 27.28 5.65
C GLY A 352 1.84 26.19 5.80
N GLU A 353 1.04 25.92 4.77
CA GLU A 353 0.35 24.64 4.65
C GLU A 353 0.92 23.89 3.44
N ARG A 354 1.41 22.66 3.64
CA ARG A 354 1.57 21.72 2.53
C ARG A 354 0.16 21.35 2.09
N GLU A 355 -0.48 22.23 1.34
CA GLU A 355 -1.76 21.95 0.69
C GLU A 355 -1.58 20.71 -0.18
N TRP A 356 -2.52 19.79 -0.09
CA TRP A 356 -2.60 18.66 -0.99
C TRP A 356 -2.71 19.20 -2.41
N GLY A 357 -1.58 19.22 -3.12
CA GLY A 357 -1.47 19.76 -4.47
C GLY A 357 -2.49 19.10 -5.40
N VAL A 358 -2.90 19.83 -6.44
CA VAL A 358 -3.93 19.40 -7.39
C VAL A 358 -3.59 18.01 -7.94
N TYR A 359 -4.42 17.02 -7.65
CA TYR A 359 -4.30 15.70 -8.29
C TYR A 359 -4.98 15.76 -9.66
N ARG A 360 -4.39 15.08 -10.63
CA ARG A 360 -4.98 14.88 -11.96
C ARG A 360 -5.40 13.42 -12.10
N ARG A 361 -6.68 13.22 -12.40
CA ARG A 361 -7.23 11.94 -12.84
C ARG A 361 -6.92 11.70 -14.31
N ASN A 362 -6.45 10.49 -14.64
CA ASN A 362 -6.33 10.01 -16.02
C ASN A 362 -6.82 8.57 -16.09
N TYR A 363 -7.56 8.20 -17.14
CA TYR A 363 -7.77 6.79 -17.46
C TYR A 363 -6.47 6.20 -17.99
N VAL A 364 -6.09 5.05 -17.45
CA VAL A 364 -4.94 4.26 -17.91
C VAL A 364 -5.38 3.35 -19.07
N ASP A 365 -6.65 2.99 -19.08
CA ASP A 365 -7.26 1.98 -19.92
C ASP A 365 -8.05 2.57 -21.10
N LYS A 366 -8.33 1.71 -22.09
CA LYS A 366 -9.17 2.02 -23.25
C LYS A 366 -10.55 1.42 -23.09
N VAL A 367 -11.52 1.89 -23.89
CA VAL A 367 -12.91 1.37 -23.92
C VAL A 367 -12.98 -0.17 -24.09
N GLU A 368 -12.02 -0.76 -24.79
CA GLU A 368 -11.90 -2.20 -24.98
C GLU A 368 -11.51 -2.94 -23.70
N ASP A 369 -10.69 -2.32 -22.85
CA ASP A 369 -10.17 -2.92 -21.62
C ASP A 369 -11.27 -3.02 -20.55
N LEU A 370 -12.26 -2.12 -20.56
CA LEU A 370 -13.44 -2.20 -19.70
C LEU A 370 -14.24 -3.49 -19.91
N LYS A 371 -14.17 -4.08 -21.11
CA LYS A 371 -14.91 -5.31 -21.45
C LYS A 371 -14.25 -6.58 -20.92
N ARG A 372 -13.04 -6.49 -20.38
CA ARG A 372 -12.25 -7.65 -19.92
C ARG A 372 -12.69 -8.19 -18.54
N GLY A 373 -13.67 -7.55 -17.91
CA GLY A 373 -14.21 -7.96 -16.61
C GLY A 373 -13.73 -7.06 -15.46
N ILE A 374 -14.25 -7.36 -14.26
CA ILE A 374 -14.04 -6.55 -13.05
C ILE A 374 -12.61 -6.69 -12.55
N ILE A 375 -11.95 -5.58 -12.22
CA ILE A 375 -10.64 -5.55 -11.56
C ILE A 375 -10.83 -5.97 -10.10
N SER A 376 -10.12 -7.01 -9.67
CA SER A 376 -10.18 -7.54 -8.30
C SER A 376 -8.95 -7.23 -7.46
N LYS A 377 -7.81 -6.94 -8.09
CA LYS A 377 -6.59 -6.55 -7.38
C LYS A 377 -5.66 -5.73 -8.28
N ILE A 378 -4.96 -4.78 -7.66
CA ILE A 378 -3.92 -3.95 -8.27
C ILE A 378 -2.68 -4.05 -7.39
N GLU A 379 -1.50 -4.23 -7.98
CA GLU A 379 -0.22 -4.29 -7.26
C GLU A 379 0.86 -3.56 -8.08
N GLY A 380 1.67 -2.74 -7.44
CA GLY A 380 2.81 -2.06 -8.07
C GLY A 380 4.12 -2.84 -7.91
N GLY A 381 4.95 -2.86 -8.96
CA GLY A 381 6.29 -3.43 -8.92
C GLY A 381 7.24 -2.77 -9.92
N GLY A 382 8.37 -2.24 -9.43
CA GLY A 382 9.30 -1.47 -10.26
C GLY A 382 8.62 -0.30 -10.97
N ASN A 383 8.63 -0.30 -12.31
CA ASN A 383 7.93 0.69 -13.15
C ASN A 383 6.65 0.12 -13.78
N ARG A 384 6.16 -1.00 -13.26
CA ARG A 384 5.01 -1.73 -13.79
C ARG A 384 3.89 -1.77 -12.75
N LEU A 385 2.67 -1.85 -13.27
CA LEU A 385 1.45 -2.08 -12.52
C LEU A 385 0.87 -3.42 -12.95
N PHE A 386 0.52 -4.25 -11.98
CA PHE A 386 -0.06 -5.57 -12.20
C PHE A 386 -1.54 -5.53 -11.82
N VAL A 387 -2.39 -5.96 -12.74
CA VAL A 387 -3.84 -5.91 -12.57
C VAL A 387 -4.41 -7.32 -12.71
N ARG A 388 -5.18 -7.75 -11.71
CA ARG A 388 -5.93 -9.00 -11.73
C ARG A 388 -7.40 -8.70 -11.95
N ARG A 389 -8.05 -9.48 -12.82
CA ARG A 389 -9.49 -9.41 -13.06
C ARG A 389 -10.20 -10.65 -12.50
N GLU A 390 -11.45 -10.47 -12.12
CA GLU A 390 -12.33 -11.58 -11.73
C GLU A 390 -12.53 -12.54 -12.90
N ASN A 391 -12.57 -13.84 -12.60
CA ASN A 391 -12.80 -14.92 -13.57
C ASN A 391 -11.76 -14.99 -14.71
N VAL A 392 -10.62 -14.29 -14.58
CA VAL A 392 -9.49 -14.37 -15.52
C VAL A 392 -8.31 -15.03 -14.81
N GLY A 393 -7.78 -16.11 -15.39
CA GLY A 393 -6.64 -16.87 -14.85
C GLY A 393 -5.26 -16.25 -15.13
N GLY A 394 -5.21 -14.98 -15.50
CA GLY A 394 -3.98 -14.27 -15.90
C GLY A 394 -3.82 -12.93 -15.20
N ILE A 395 -2.61 -12.39 -15.26
CA ILE A 395 -2.25 -11.07 -14.73
C ILE A 395 -1.97 -10.14 -15.91
N GLU A 396 -2.61 -8.97 -15.92
CA GLU A 396 -2.29 -7.90 -16.86
C GLU A 396 -1.10 -7.09 -16.32
N VAL A 397 -0.10 -6.83 -17.17
CA VAL A 397 1.07 -6.03 -16.82
C VAL A 397 1.03 -4.74 -17.63
N TRP A 398 0.97 -3.62 -16.92
CA TRP A 398 0.94 -2.28 -17.48
C TRP A 398 2.27 -1.60 -17.20
N GLU A 399 2.88 -0.98 -18.20
CA GLU A 399 4.16 -0.31 -18.08
C GLU A 399 4.01 1.15 -18.48
N THR A 400 4.49 2.06 -17.62
CA THR A 400 4.52 3.49 -17.95
C THR A 400 5.61 3.73 -18.97
N SER A 401 5.24 4.06 -20.20
CA SER A 401 6.22 4.52 -21.20
C SER A 401 6.69 5.93 -20.87
N CYS A 402 8.00 6.21 -20.99
CA CYS A 402 8.60 7.54 -20.82
C CYS A 402 8.11 8.58 -21.86
N SER A 403 7.21 8.18 -22.76
CA SER A 403 6.70 8.98 -23.86
C SER A 403 5.19 9.18 -23.72
N SER A 404 4.74 9.93 -22.71
CA SER A 404 3.44 10.61 -22.80
C SER A 404 3.58 11.84 -23.71
N GLY A 405 3.93 11.59 -24.98
CA GLY A 405 3.94 12.62 -26.00
C GLY A 405 2.51 13.07 -26.24
N VAL A 406 2.21 14.32 -25.88
CA VAL A 406 1.07 15.03 -26.45
C VAL A 406 1.26 14.96 -27.97
N LYS A 407 0.45 14.15 -28.66
CA LYS A 407 0.29 14.31 -30.11
C LYS A 407 -0.49 15.61 -30.29
N THR A 408 0.23 16.71 -30.43
CA THR A 408 -0.33 17.92 -31.02
C THR A 408 -0.73 17.52 -32.44
N ALA A 409 -2.03 17.41 -32.70
CA ALA A 409 -2.53 17.28 -34.06
C ALA A 409 -2.06 18.52 -34.85
N VAL A 410 -1.39 18.29 -35.97
CA VAL A 410 -1.13 19.31 -36.99
C VAL A 410 -2.37 19.47 -37.86
#